data_AF-A0A7L4ZS61-F1
#
_entry.id   AF-A0A7L4ZS61-F1
#
_cell.length_a   1.000
_cell.length_b   1.000
_cell.length_c   1.000
_cell.angle_alpha   90.00
_cell.angle_beta   90.00
_cell.angle_gamma   90.00
#
_symmetry.space_group_name_H-M   'P 1'
#
loop_
_entity.id
_entity.type
_entity.pdbx_description
1 polymer ?
#
loop_
_entity_poly.entity_id
_entity_poly.type
_entity_poly.pdbx_seq_one_letter_code
_entity_poly.pdbx_strand_id
1 'polypeptide(L)'
;MNEDNEIQPYHEALYIESLLTQTKAIVFEKECLIKYLDDYHEGKKIEIELILDCLQNIIVKAADISKYFWPTKPFVEKGKTSNKVERNELYKRYENLHESRAEKLRKAFGIKSKNNPIANRDMRNMIEHFDSKLDVYLNDNNVTGTIMPYYLGIHVEEINSYTHYFRAFFSSRYIFRILNVDFEILPILNETIRIHNLLIDFKNDGGRLK
;
A
#
# COMPACT_ATOMS: atom_id res chain seq x y z
N MET A 1 13.88 25.81 10.08
CA MET A 1 12.87 25.16 9.21
C MET A 1 12.14 26.25 8.47
N ASN A 2 11.98 26.16 7.14
CA ASN A 2 11.13 27.09 6.38
C ASN A 2 9.68 26.68 6.60
N GLU A 3 8.90 27.52 7.29
CA GLU A 3 7.46 27.33 7.52
C GLU A 3 6.66 27.15 6.21
N ASP A 4 7.19 27.67 5.09
CA ASP A 4 6.61 27.52 3.74
C ASP A 4 6.55 26.07 3.21
N ASN A 5 7.33 25.15 3.78
CA ASN A 5 7.39 23.76 3.32
C ASN A 5 6.44 22.82 4.09
N GLU A 6 5.82 23.27 5.18
CA GLU A 6 4.88 22.45 5.94
C GLU A 6 3.47 22.46 5.33
N ILE A 7 2.66 21.46 5.69
CA ILE A 7 1.23 21.48 5.38
C ILE A 7 0.63 22.68 6.12
N GLN A 8 0.21 23.69 5.35
CA GLN A 8 -0.43 24.87 5.93
C GLN A 8 -1.74 24.47 6.62
N PRO A 9 -2.10 25.12 7.76
CA PRO A 9 -3.31 24.82 8.54
C PRO A 9 -4.58 24.63 7.72
N TYR A 10 -4.80 25.50 6.72
CA TYR A 10 -5.99 25.49 5.87
C TYR A 10 -5.97 24.42 4.77
N HIS A 11 -4.82 23.76 4.55
CA HIS A 11 -4.70 22.62 3.64
C HIS A 11 -4.87 21.27 4.36
N GLU A 12 -4.80 21.21 5.70
CA GLU A 12 -4.87 19.97 6.48
C GLU A 12 -6.15 19.18 6.18
N ALA A 13 -7.29 19.87 6.06
CA ALA A 13 -8.56 19.25 5.71
C ALA A 13 -8.51 18.47 4.39
N LEU A 14 -7.76 18.94 3.38
CA LEU A 14 -7.61 18.27 2.10
C LEU A 14 -6.75 16.99 2.21
N TYR A 15 -5.71 17.01 3.04
CA TYR A 15 -4.93 15.81 3.33
C TYR A 15 -5.76 14.78 4.07
N ILE A 16 -6.57 15.22 5.04
CA ILE A 16 -7.48 14.36 5.81
C ILE A 16 -8.50 13.70 4.88
N GLU A 17 -9.20 14.47 4.02
CA GLU A 17 -10.18 13.89 3.08
C GLU A 17 -9.53 12.94 2.05
N SER A 18 -8.32 13.26 1.59
CA SER A 18 -7.58 12.40 0.66
C SER A 18 -7.23 11.05 1.28
N LEU A 19 -6.72 11.06 2.53
CA LEU A 19 -6.41 9.83 3.27
C LEU A 19 -7.68 9.08 3.72
N LEU A 20 -8.76 9.79 4.06
CA LEU A 20 -10.06 9.17 4.38
C LEU A 20 -10.59 8.38 3.20
N THR A 21 -10.46 8.91 1.99
CA THR A 21 -10.92 8.22 0.77
C THR A 21 -10.22 6.87 0.62
N GLN A 22 -8.89 6.82 0.82
CA GLN A 22 -8.14 5.56 0.72
C GLN A 22 -8.45 4.60 1.87
N THR A 23 -8.55 5.11 3.10
CA THR A 23 -8.82 4.26 4.28
C THR A 23 -10.26 3.72 4.29
N LYS A 24 -11.25 4.48 3.83
CA LYS A 24 -12.63 3.99 3.64
C LYS A 24 -12.69 2.84 2.65
N ALA A 25 -11.92 2.92 1.56
CA ALA A 25 -11.82 1.82 0.62
C ALA A 25 -11.26 0.56 1.30
N ILE A 26 -10.20 0.68 2.11
CA ILE A 26 -9.66 -0.46 2.87
C ILE A 26 -10.68 -1.06 3.84
N VAL A 27 -11.44 -0.21 4.56
CA VAL A 27 -12.49 -0.68 5.47
C VAL A 27 -13.54 -1.47 4.69
N PHE A 28 -13.98 -0.97 3.53
CA PHE A 28 -14.91 -1.68 2.67
C PHE A 28 -14.34 -3.03 2.18
N GLU A 29 -13.10 -3.05 1.67
CA GLU A 29 -12.44 -4.26 1.20
C GLU A 29 -12.26 -5.30 2.31
N LYS A 30 -12.01 -4.86 3.54
CA LYS A 30 -11.98 -5.76 4.71
C LYS A 30 -13.34 -6.43 4.95
N GLU A 31 -14.43 -5.67 4.92
CA GLU A 31 -15.78 -6.24 5.13
C GLU A 31 -16.13 -7.24 4.01
N CYS A 32 -15.79 -6.91 2.76
CA CYS A 32 -15.90 -7.84 1.63
C CYS A 32 -15.06 -9.10 1.85
N LEU A 33 -13.80 -8.96 2.24
CA LEU A 33 -12.89 -10.07 2.51
C LEU A 33 -13.44 -11.01 3.59
N ILE A 34 -13.92 -10.46 4.71
CA ILE A 34 -14.52 -11.25 5.80
C ILE A 34 -15.70 -12.04 5.27
N LYS A 35 -16.64 -11.37 4.60
CA LYS A 35 -17.82 -12.02 4.02
C LYS A 35 -17.44 -13.16 3.06
N TYR A 36 -16.49 -12.91 2.16
CA TYR A 36 -16.07 -13.90 1.16
C TYR A 36 -15.34 -15.09 1.78
N LEU A 37 -14.55 -14.87 2.83
CA LEU A 37 -13.94 -15.95 3.60
C LEU A 37 -14.99 -16.77 4.35
N ASP A 38 -15.97 -16.11 4.99
CA ASP A 38 -17.07 -16.79 5.68
C ASP A 38 -17.88 -17.64 4.69
N ASP A 39 -18.26 -17.07 3.55
CA ASP A 39 -18.97 -17.79 2.48
C ASP A 39 -18.16 -19.01 2.00
N TYR A 40 -16.84 -18.86 1.81
CA TYR A 40 -15.94 -19.97 1.44
C TYR A 40 -15.89 -21.06 2.52
N HIS A 41 -15.78 -20.68 3.80
CA HIS A 41 -15.73 -21.61 4.92
C HIS A 41 -17.05 -22.35 5.17
N GLU A 42 -18.18 -21.72 4.86
CA GLU A 42 -19.51 -22.34 4.87
C GLU A 42 -19.75 -23.27 3.66
N GLY A 43 -18.77 -23.38 2.75
CA GLY A 43 -18.87 -24.23 1.55
C GLY A 43 -19.77 -23.65 0.47
N LYS A 44 -20.09 -22.35 0.53
CA LYS A 44 -20.82 -21.67 -0.55
C LYS A 44 -19.91 -21.58 -1.78
N LYS A 45 -20.54 -21.58 -2.96
CA LYS A 45 -19.83 -21.39 -4.21
C LYS A 45 -19.41 -19.93 -4.34
N ILE A 46 -18.12 -19.68 -4.17
CA ILE A 46 -17.49 -18.36 -4.37
C ILE A 46 -16.24 -18.49 -5.24
N GLU A 47 -15.99 -17.48 -6.05
CA GLU A 47 -14.77 -17.35 -6.84
C GLU A 47 -13.62 -16.91 -5.92
N ILE A 48 -12.53 -17.67 -5.90
CA ILE A 48 -11.35 -17.39 -5.04
C ILE A 48 -10.75 -16.03 -5.38
N GLU A 49 -10.85 -15.65 -6.65
CA GLU A 49 -10.44 -14.37 -7.21
C GLU A 49 -11.03 -13.19 -6.44
N LEU A 50 -12.28 -13.27 -5.98
CA LEU A 50 -12.91 -12.20 -5.18
C LEU A 50 -12.17 -11.97 -3.85
N ILE A 51 -11.71 -13.03 -3.20
CA ILE A 51 -10.91 -12.96 -1.97
C ILE A 51 -9.55 -12.33 -2.30
N LEU A 52 -8.90 -12.80 -3.38
CA LEU A 52 -7.59 -12.31 -3.79
C LEU A 52 -7.65 -10.84 -4.26
N ASP A 53 -8.77 -10.40 -4.84
CA ASP A 53 -9.00 -9.04 -5.32
C ASP A 53 -9.13 -8.08 -4.15
N CYS A 54 -9.90 -8.45 -3.11
CA CYS A 54 -9.96 -7.67 -1.87
C CYS A 54 -8.56 -7.51 -1.24
N LEU A 55 -7.80 -8.60 -1.16
CA LEU A 55 -6.43 -8.57 -0.62
C LEU A 55 -5.51 -7.67 -1.43
N GLN A 56 -5.53 -7.78 -2.76
CA GLN A 56 -4.74 -6.93 -3.63
C GLN A 56 -5.14 -5.45 -3.50
N ASN A 57 -6.44 -5.16 -3.43
CA ASN A 57 -6.94 -3.80 -3.23
C ASN A 57 -6.49 -3.21 -1.89
N ILE A 58 -6.52 -3.99 -0.81
CA ILE A 58 -5.97 -3.58 0.49
C ILE A 58 -4.50 -3.18 0.37
N ILE A 59 -3.67 -4.00 -0.27
CA ILE A 59 -2.24 -3.72 -0.50
C ILE A 59 -2.07 -2.47 -1.37
N VAL A 60 -2.87 -2.33 -2.42
CA VAL A 60 -2.80 -1.17 -3.33
C VAL A 60 -3.05 0.13 -2.56
N LYS A 61 -4.14 0.16 -1.80
CA LYS A 61 -4.55 1.33 -1.01
C LYS A 61 -3.59 1.61 0.14
N ALA A 62 -3.07 0.57 0.79
CA ALA A 62 -2.08 0.72 1.85
C ALA A 62 -0.77 1.35 1.33
N ALA A 63 -0.35 1.02 0.10
CA ALA A 63 0.82 1.67 -0.49
C ALA A 63 0.56 3.12 -0.90
N ASP A 64 -0.65 3.45 -1.39
CA ASP A 64 -1.00 4.83 -1.68
C ASP A 64 -1.02 5.67 -0.39
N ILE A 65 -1.52 5.13 0.71
CA ILE A 65 -1.42 5.74 2.05
C ILE A 65 0.05 5.87 2.45
N SER A 66 0.88 4.84 2.24
CA SER A 66 2.32 4.86 2.56
C SER A 66 3.07 6.03 1.91
N LYS A 67 2.72 6.41 0.68
CA LYS A 67 3.37 7.52 -0.05
C LYS A 67 3.20 8.88 0.64
N TYR A 68 2.14 9.07 1.44
CA TYR A 68 1.96 10.29 2.24
C TYR A 68 2.96 10.39 3.38
N PHE A 69 3.28 9.25 3.99
CA PHE A 69 4.17 9.17 5.15
C PHE A 69 5.64 8.96 4.78
N TRP A 70 5.92 8.47 3.58
CA TRP A 70 7.28 8.20 3.10
C TRP A 70 7.31 8.41 1.58
N PRO A 71 7.44 9.67 1.14
CA PRO A 71 7.33 10.05 -0.26
C PRO A 71 8.45 9.42 -1.10
N THR A 72 8.11 9.08 -2.34
CA THR A 72 9.11 8.74 -3.36
C THR A 72 9.67 10.02 -3.99
N LYS A 73 10.78 9.88 -4.74
CA LYS A 73 11.40 11.04 -5.40
C LYS A 73 10.37 11.73 -6.30
N PRO A 74 10.28 13.07 -6.26
CA PRO A 74 9.27 13.79 -7.04
C PRO A 74 9.47 13.53 -8.53
N PHE A 75 8.37 13.21 -9.21
CA PHE A 75 8.34 13.19 -10.67
C PHE A 75 8.43 14.64 -11.16
N VAL A 76 9.53 14.99 -11.81
CA VAL A 76 9.64 16.23 -12.58
C VAL A 76 9.59 15.85 -14.04
N GLU A 77 8.54 16.30 -14.71
CA GLU A 77 8.29 16.05 -16.12
C GLU A 77 9.51 16.47 -16.96
N LYS A 78 10.05 15.52 -17.73
CA LYS A 78 11.13 15.78 -18.67
C LYS A 78 10.62 16.75 -19.73
N GLY A 79 11.14 17.98 -19.75
CA GLY A 79 10.84 18.99 -20.78
C GLY A 79 10.36 20.35 -20.26
N LYS A 80 10.00 20.48 -18.97
CA LYS A 80 9.53 21.77 -18.41
C LYS A 80 10.62 22.84 -18.26
N THR A 81 11.89 22.45 -18.22
CA THR A 81 13.05 23.36 -18.20
C THR A 81 14.20 22.76 -18.98
N SER A 82 14.74 23.50 -19.95
CA SER A 82 15.94 23.15 -20.72
C SER A 82 17.23 23.34 -19.89
N ASN A 83 17.17 24.13 -18.83
CA ASN A 83 18.28 24.43 -17.93
C ASN A 83 18.41 23.35 -16.82
N LYS A 84 19.57 22.68 -16.79
CA LYS A 84 19.91 21.65 -15.79
C LYS A 84 19.92 22.21 -14.36
N VAL A 85 20.30 23.48 -14.18
CA VAL A 85 20.40 24.13 -12.86
C VAL A 85 19.01 24.36 -12.27
N GLU A 86 18.12 25.02 -13.01
CA GLU A 86 16.73 25.26 -12.59
C GLU A 86 15.99 23.96 -12.31
N ARG A 87 16.22 22.92 -13.11
CA ARG A 87 15.63 21.60 -12.89
C ARG A 87 16.08 21.01 -11.55
N ASN A 88 17.37 21.10 -11.22
CA ASN A 88 17.91 20.61 -9.95
C ASN A 88 17.37 21.39 -8.74
N GLU A 89 17.19 22.69 -8.88
CA GLU A 89 16.59 23.53 -7.84
C GLU A 89 15.10 23.19 -7.61
N LEU A 90 14.35 22.98 -8.69
CA LEU A 90 12.97 22.48 -8.65
C LEU A 90 12.90 21.12 -7.95
N TYR A 91 13.74 20.16 -8.33
CA TYR A 91 13.82 18.85 -7.66
C TYR A 91 14.03 19.00 -6.16
N LYS A 92 15.03 19.80 -5.76
CA LYS A 92 15.37 20.03 -4.35
C LYS A 92 14.22 20.68 -3.59
N ARG A 93 13.49 21.61 -4.21
CA ARG A 93 12.31 22.25 -3.61
C ARG A 93 11.18 21.24 -3.38
N TYR A 94 10.85 20.43 -4.38
CA TYR A 94 9.82 19.40 -4.24
C TYR A 94 10.21 18.35 -3.19
N GLU A 95 11.45 17.87 -3.21
CA GLU A 95 11.95 16.90 -2.23
C GLU A 95 11.82 17.42 -0.79
N ASN A 96 12.25 18.66 -0.54
CA ASN A 96 12.11 19.30 0.78
C ASN A 96 10.64 19.46 1.20
N LEU A 97 9.76 19.81 0.26
CA LEU A 97 8.33 19.98 0.50
C LEU A 97 7.66 18.65 0.86
N HIS A 98 7.93 17.59 0.09
CA HIS A 98 7.37 16.27 0.35
C HIS A 98 7.85 15.70 1.69
N GLU A 99 9.13 15.85 2.02
CA GLU A 99 9.67 15.33 3.28
C GLU A 99 9.10 16.06 4.49
N SER A 100 9.00 17.40 4.44
CA SER A 100 8.43 18.20 5.54
C SER A 100 6.96 17.84 5.80
N ARG A 101 6.19 17.61 4.72
CA ARG A 101 4.78 17.15 4.81
C ARG A 101 4.69 15.76 5.43
N ALA A 102 5.55 14.84 4.99
CA ALA A 102 5.60 13.48 5.50
C ALA A 102 5.97 13.45 6.99
N GLU A 103 6.91 14.30 7.43
CA GLU A 103 7.27 14.44 8.83
C GLU A 103 6.09 14.92 9.68
N LYS A 104 5.39 15.98 9.25
CA LYS A 104 4.18 16.46 9.93
C LYS A 104 3.11 15.38 10.05
N LEU A 105 2.86 14.64 8.97
CA LEU A 105 1.90 13.53 8.98
C LEU A 105 2.36 12.40 9.92
N ARG A 106 3.61 11.94 9.84
CA ARG A 106 4.11 10.90 10.75
C ARG A 106 3.97 11.31 12.21
N LYS A 107 4.25 12.57 12.54
CA LYS A 107 4.05 13.12 13.88
C LYS A 107 2.58 13.05 14.30
N ALA A 108 1.68 13.55 13.46
CA ALA A 108 0.25 13.59 13.78
C ALA A 108 -0.38 12.20 13.95
N PHE A 109 0.09 11.22 13.18
CA PHE A 109 -0.38 9.85 13.26
C PHE A 109 0.38 8.98 14.27
N GLY A 110 1.36 9.55 15.00
CA GLY A 110 2.17 8.82 15.98
C GLY A 110 3.07 7.74 15.38
N ILE A 111 3.45 7.86 14.10
CA ILE A 111 4.27 6.88 13.37
C ILE A 111 5.75 7.17 13.67
N LYS A 112 6.35 6.35 14.54
CA LYS A 112 7.71 6.59 15.08
C LYS A 112 8.84 5.92 14.31
N SER A 113 8.56 4.87 13.53
CA SER A 113 9.62 3.97 13.03
C SER A 113 9.37 3.53 11.58
N LYS A 114 10.47 3.17 10.91
CA LYS A 114 10.47 2.49 9.61
C LYS A 114 9.92 1.05 9.68
N ASN A 115 9.79 0.47 10.88
CA ASN A 115 9.21 -0.86 11.06
C ASN A 115 7.67 -0.85 11.07
N ASN A 116 7.05 0.30 10.77
CA ASN A 116 5.61 0.37 10.63
C ASN A 116 5.13 -0.53 9.47
N PRO A 117 4.05 -1.31 9.61
CA PRO A 117 3.58 -2.23 8.57
C PRO A 117 3.33 -1.59 7.20
N ILE A 118 2.89 -0.32 7.18
CA ILE A 118 2.66 0.40 5.92
C ILE A 118 3.90 1.13 5.40
N ALA A 119 5.04 1.07 6.09
CA ALA A 119 6.32 1.58 5.60
C ALA A 119 7.01 0.64 4.59
N ASN A 120 6.39 -0.50 4.29
CA ASN A 120 6.93 -1.52 3.40
C ASN A 120 7.20 -0.94 1.99
N ARG A 121 8.48 -0.91 1.60
CA ARG A 121 8.90 -0.40 0.29
C ARG A 121 8.48 -1.32 -0.84
N ASP A 122 8.51 -2.63 -0.62
CA ASP A 122 8.13 -3.61 -1.64
C ASP A 122 6.67 -3.50 -2.02
N MET A 123 5.81 -3.14 -1.06
CA MET A 123 4.40 -2.83 -1.30
C MET A 123 4.23 -1.66 -2.29
N ARG A 124 4.96 -0.55 -2.11
CA ARG A 124 4.91 0.58 -3.07
C ARG A 124 5.53 0.24 -4.41
N ASN A 125 6.71 -0.37 -4.38
CA ASN A 125 7.42 -0.81 -5.59
C ASN A 125 6.56 -1.80 -6.40
N MET A 126 5.76 -2.63 -5.73
CA MET A 126 4.88 -3.61 -6.38
C MET A 126 3.85 -2.93 -7.27
N ILE A 127 3.26 -1.83 -6.80
CA ILE A 127 2.26 -1.09 -7.58
C ILE A 127 2.92 -0.26 -8.68
N GLU A 128 4.02 0.42 -8.36
CA GLU A 128 4.67 1.34 -9.30
C GLU A 128 5.33 0.63 -10.49
N HIS A 129 5.74 -0.63 -10.31
CA HIS A 129 6.49 -1.40 -11.30
C HIS A 129 5.88 -2.80 -11.51
N PHE A 130 4.56 -2.91 -11.43
CA PHE A 130 3.87 -4.19 -11.53
C PHE A 130 4.18 -4.91 -12.85
N ASP A 131 4.17 -4.19 -13.97
CA ASP A 131 4.49 -4.70 -15.31
C ASP A 131 5.90 -5.28 -15.39
N SER A 132 6.90 -4.54 -14.90
CA SER A 132 8.30 -4.96 -14.91
C SER A 132 8.51 -6.15 -13.96
N LYS A 133 7.81 -6.19 -12.83
CA LYS A 133 7.87 -7.32 -11.89
C LYS A 133 7.20 -8.57 -12.45
N LEU A 134 6.13 -8.42 -13.24
CA LEU A 134 5.50 -9.53 -13.95
C LEU A 134 6.50 -10.16 -14.94
N ASP A 135 7.22 -9.35 -15.71
CA ASP A 135 8.24 -9.86 -16.64
C ASP A 135 9.34 -10.63 -15.90
N VAL A 136 9.84 -10.10 -14.78
CA VAL A 136 10.83 -10.79 -13.94
C VAL A 136 10.26 -12.12 -13.41
N TYR A 137 9.04 -12.10 -12.87
CA TYR A 137 8.36 -13.31 -12.39
C TYR A 137 8.21 -14.37 -13.49
N LEU A 138 7.81 -13.98 -14.70
CA LEU A 138 7.66 -14.93 -15.81
C LEU A 138 9.01 -15.48 -16.28
N ASN A 139 10.05 -14.65 -16.32
CA ASN A 139 11.40 -15.08 -16.73
C ASN A 139 12.04 -16.02 -15.69
N ASP A 140 11.90 -15.72 -14.40
CA ASP A 140 12.49 -16.51 -13.33
C ASP A 140 11.82 -17.90 -13.19
N ASN A 141 10.52 -17.99 -13.49
CA ASN A 141 9.73 -19.22 -13.33
C ASN A 141 9.56 -20.02 -14.63
N ASN A 142 10.12 -19.57 -15.75
CA ASN A 142 9.92 -20.18 -17.08
C ASN A 142 10.72 -21.47 -17.34
N VAL A 143 11.57 -21.91 -16.40
CA VAL A 143 12.54 -22.99 -16.66
C VAL A 143 12.05 -24.37 -16.18
N THR A 144 11.22 -24.45 -15.13
CA THR A 144 10.61 -25.71 -14.66
C THR A 144 9.40 -25.47 -13.74
N GLY A 145 8.28 -26.19 -13.95
CA GLY A 145 7.17 -26.27 -12.99
C GLY A 145 5.79 -25.87 -13.51
N THR A 146 4.84 -25.68 -12.61
CA THR A 146 3.46 -25.25 -12.86
C THR A 146 3.20 -23.91 -12.20
N ILE A 147 2.72 -22.94 -12.97
CA ILE A 147 2.21 -21.66 -12.44
C ILE A 147 0.74 -21.84 -12.09
N MET A 148 0.38 -21.66 -10.81
CA MET A 148 -0.99 -21.56 -10.36
C MET A 148 -1.43 -20.09 -10.39
N PRO A 149 -2.42 -19.72 -11.22
CA PRO A 149 -2.89 -18.33 -11.31
C PRO A 149 -3.47 -17.83 -9.98
N TYR A 150 -4.24 -18.68 -9.30
CA TYR A 150 -4.95 -18.37 -8.07
C TYR A 150 -4.81 -19.54 -7.09
N TYR A 151 -4.57 -19.23 -5.82
CA TYR A 151 -4.51 -20.22 -4.75
C TYR A 151 -5.08 -19.67 -3.44
N LEU A 152 -5.87 -20.49 -2.77
CA LEU A 152 -6.37 -20.24 -1.41
C LEU A 152 -6.18 -21.53 -0.61
N GLY A 153 -5.45 -21.46 0.50
CA GLY A 153 -5.20 -22.64 1.30
C GLY A 153 -4.19 -22.42 2.42
N ILE A 154 -3.66 -23.52 2.94
CA ILE A 154 -2.62 -23.51 3.96
C ILE A 154 -1.26 -23.20 3.32
N HIS A 155 -0.40 -22.48 4.03
CA HIS A 155 1.00 -22.35 3.61
C HIS A 155 1.68 -23.72 3.76
N VAL A 156 1.99 -24.37 2.65
CA VAL A 156 2.76 -25.61 2.67
C VAL A 156 4.19 -25.26 2.28
N GLU A 157 5.06 -25.07 3.28
CA GLU A 157 6.46 -24.66 3.07
C GLU A 157 7.26 -25.66 2.20
N GLU A 158 6.79 -26.91 2.01
CA GLU A 158 7.66 -28.02 1.59
C GLU A 158 7.16 -28.95 0.47
N ILE A 159 5.94 -28.84 -0.07
CA ILE A 159 5.41 -29.95 -0.91
C ILE A 159 5.84 -29.91 -2.39
N ASN A 160 6.22 -28.77 -2.97
CA ASN A 160 6.65 -28.79 -4.38
C ASN A 160 7.50 -27.57 -4.79
N SER A 161 8.81 -27.75 -4.95
CA SER A 161 9.72 -26.73 -5.51
C SER A 161 9.39 -26.33 -6.96
N TYR A 162 8.41 -26.99 -7.58
CA TYR A 162 7.97 -26.75 -8.94
C TYR A 162 6.59 -26.07 -9.02
N THR A 163 5.99 -25.64 -7.91
CA THR A 163 4.73 -24.87 -7.93
C THR A 163 4.99 -23.40 -7.66
N HIS A 164 4.63 -22.56 -8.63
CA HIS A 164 4.78 -21.11 -8.57
C HIS A 164 3.41 -20.46 -8.44
N TYR A 165 3.23 -19.58 -7.46
CA TYR A 165 1.96 -18.90 -7.24
C TYR A 165 2.00 -17.51 -7.86
N PHE A 166 1.10 -17.26 -8.81
CA PHE A 166 0.93 -15.92 -9.36
C PHE A 166 0.26 -15.00 -8.34
N ARG A 167 -0.87 -15.45 -7.79
CA ARG A 167 -1.57 -14.87 -6.64
C ARG A 167 -1.99 -15.98 -5.67
N ALA A 168 -1.68 -15.83 -4.40
CA ALA A 168 -2.05 -16.80 -3.38
C ALA A 168 -2.44 -16.13 -2.06
N PHE A 169 -3.42 -16.67 -1.37
CA PHE A 169 -3.68 -16.35 0.03
C PHE A 169 -3.49 -17.59 0.90
N PHE A 170 -2.54 -17.47 1.82
CA PHE A 170 -2.24 -18.49 2.82
C PHE A 170 -2.96 -18.18 4.12
N SER A 171 -4.16 -18.73 4.26
CA SER A 171 -5.11 -18.38 5.33
C SER A 171 -4.60 -18.72 6.73
N SER A 172 -3.75 -19.75 6.87
CA SER A 172 -3.16 -20.14 8.15
C SER A 172 -2.24 -19.08 8.77
N ARG A 173 -1.67 -18.19 7.95
CA ARG A 173 -0.76 -17.12 8.39
C ARG A 173 -1.22 -15.71 8.00
N TYR A 174 -2.36 -15.58 7.32
CA TYR A 174 -2.84 -14.32 6.73
C TYR A 174 -1.79 -13.65 5.83
N ILE A 175 -1.11 -14.46 5.01
CA ILE A 175 -0.11 -13.99 4.04
C ILE A 175 -0.75 -13.96 2.65
N PHE A 176 -0.72 -12.80 2.02
CA PHE A 176 -1.03 -12.67 0.61
C PHE A 176 0.26 -12.61 -0.20
N ARG A 177 0.42 -13.54 -1.14
CA ARG A 177 1.52 -13.58 -2.09
C ARG A 177 1.06 -13.10 -3.46
N ILE A 178 1.83 -12.21 -4.06
CA ILE A 178 1.66 -11.79 -5.45
C ILE A 178 3.03 -11.59 -6.09
N LEU A 179 3.26 -12.21 -7.27
CA LEU A 179 4.55 -12.17 -7.97
C LEU A 179 5.74 -12.52 -7.05
N ASN A 180 5.61 -13.60 -6.27
CA ASN A 180 6.60 -14.07 -5.29
C ASN A 180 6.94 -13.10 -4.13
N VAL A 181 6.13 -12.05 -3.91
CA VAL A 181 6.28 -11.16 -2.75
C VAL A 181 5.16 -11.41 -1.75
N ASP A 182 5.55 -11.59 -0.49
CA ASP A 182 4.64 -11.84 0.63
C ASP A 182 4.29 -10.56 1.37
N PHE A 183 3.00 -10.43 1.68
CA PHE A 183 2.47 -9.38 2.53
C PHE A 183 1.68 -9.99 3.69
N GLU A 184 2.09 -9.68 4.92
CA GLU A 184 1.30 -9.98 6.11
C GLU A 184 0.11 -9.01 6.17
N ILE A 185 -1.09 -9.55 6.02
CA ILE A 185 -2.30 -8.74 5.83
C ILE A 185 -2.77 -8.10 7.14
N LEU A 186 -2.73 -8.84 8.24
CA LEU A 186 -3.25 -8.36 9.52
C LEU A 186 -2.52 -7.11 10.05
N PRO A 187 -1.17 -7.05 10.07
CA PRO A 187 -0.47 -5.83 10.49
C PRO A 187 -0.82 -4.61 9.64
N ILE A 188 -0.95 -4.79 8.32
CA ILE A 188 -1.32 -3.73 7.37
C ILE A 188 -2.75 -3.24 7.64
N LEU A 189 -3.72 -4.16 7.77
CA LEU A 189 -5.11 -3.82 8.09
C LEU A 189 -5.23 -3.10 9.43
N ASN A 190 -4.57 -3.60 10.48
CA ASN A 190 -4.65 -3.00 11.81
C ASN A 190 -4.14 -1.56 11.80
N GLU A 191 -3.01 -1.30 11.12
CA GLU A 191 -2.43 0.03 11.05
C GLU A 191 -3.28 0.99 10.19
N THR A 192 -3.80 0.52 9.06
CA THR A 192 -4.66 1.33 8.18
C THR A 192 -6.01 1.67 8.83
N ILE A 193 -6.58 0.75 9.63
CA ILE A 193 -7.78 1.01 10.44
C ILE A 193 -7.47 1.99 11.58
N ARG A 194 -6.32 1.87 12.24
CA ARG A 194 -5.89 2.84 13.24
C ARG A 194 -5.79 4.25 12.64
N ILE A 195 -5.18 4.38 11.46
CA ILE A 195 -5.10 5.63 10.70
C ILE A 195 -6.50 6.13 10.32
N HIS A 196 -7.41 5.24 9.89
CA HIS A 196 -8.79 5.58 9.57
C HIS A 196 -9.52 6.25 10.75
N ASN A 197 -9.40 5.66 11.94
CA ASN A 197 -10.06 6.17 13.14
C ASN A 197 -9.51 7.55 13.53
N LEU A 198 -8.20 7.74 13.48
CA LEU A 198 -7.58 9.05 13.71
C LEU A 198 -8.05 10.11 12.70
N LEU A 199 -8.23 9.73 11.44
CA LEU A 199 -8.73 10.65 10.42
C LEU A 199 -10.18 11.07 10.67
N ILE A 200 -11.02 10.16 11.17
CA ILE A 200 -12.38 10.50 11.61
C ILE A 200 -12.31 11.53 12.74
N ASP A 201 -11.44 11.32 13.72
CA ASP A 201 -11.26 12.25 14.84
C ASP A 201 -10.77 13.63 14.36
N PHE A 202 -9.78 13.68 13.46
CA PHE A 202 -9.29 14.92 12.87
C PHE A 202 -10.36 15.66 12.07
N LYS A 203 -11.19 14.93 11.32
CA LYS A 203 -12.31 15.50 10.58
C LYS A 203 -13.37 16.09 11.52
N ASN A 204 -13.73 15.37 12.57
CA ASN A 204 -14.71 15.82 13.55
C ASN A 204 -14.20 17.01 14.38
N ASP A 205 -12.88 17.14 14.55
CA ASP A 205 -12.24 18.26 15.25
C ASP A 205 -11.78 19.38 14.29
N GLY A 206 -12.67 19.80 13.39
CA GLY A 206 -12.44 20.96 12.52
C GLY A 206 -11.47 20.73 11.37
N GLY A 207 -11.14 19.48 11.04
CA GLY A 207 -10.26 19.15 9.92
C GLY A 207 -8.79 19.47 10.19
N ARG A 208 -8.32 19.28 11.43
CA ARG A 208 -6.96 19.61 11.88
C ARG A 208 -6.15 18.38 12.26
N LEU A 209 -4.88 18.35 11.84
CA LEU A 209 -3.90 17.36 12.27
C LEU A 209 -3.38 17.75 13.67
N LYS A 210 -3.42 16.84 14.64
CA LYS A 210 -2.96 17.06 16.02
C LYS A 210 -1.53 16.63 16.25
#